data_AF-A0A1Y5P8D3-F1
#
_entry.id   AF-A0A1Y5P8D3-F1
#
_cell.length_a   1.000
_cell.length_b   1.000
_cell.length_c   1.000
_cell.angle_alpha   90.00
_cell.angle_beta   90.00
_cell.angle_gamma   90.00
#
_symmetry.space_group_name_H-M   'P 1'
#
loop_
_entity.id
_entity.type
_entity.pdbx_description
1 polymer ?
#
loop_
_entity_poly.entity_id
_entity_poly.type
_entity_poly.pdbx_seq_one_letter_code
_entity_poly.pdbx_strand_id
1 'polypeptide(L)'
;MTWAYRENVLDLEPRGPLPTQIYWRRRGLAIGIVAVVAAIVVGVAFVIFSGGSDSKSTVKTTTAAGPQNPQPENKTPVVAPPAPAAGPVVAAPMATPTEAVMPPPVLKEGDDCPDSNLAVKGITNQPQYAIGDQPKFTMVVTNIGLVACKRDVGAAVLAAYVYSLDGKRLWSNLDCAPSNETLVKTFNPGEQVTTEVTWTGMGSAPQCPLPRQPIGPGTYNLMVQLGNLRSATVPFILADAPPPGAVPPAGEQPPAGAPGEAPPPAPPG
;
A
#
# COMPACT_ATOMS: atom_id res chain seq x y z
N MET A 1 51.30 43.38 10.59
CA MET A 1 52.16 42.18 10.68
C MET A 1 51.24 40.97 10.66
N THR A 2 51.33 40.26 9.55
CA THR A 2 50.52 39.11 9.14
C THR A 2 50.85 37.87 9.95
N TRP A 3 49.85 37.13 10.43
CA TRP A 3 50.01 35.73 10.82
C TRP A 3 48.90 34.88 10.22
N ALA A 4 49.34 33.78 9.63
CA ALA A 4 48.64 32.94 8.69
C ALA A 4 47.60 32.04 9.35
N TYR A 5 46.39 32.04 8.79
CA TYR A 5 45.38 31.01 9.04
C TYR A 5 45.32 30.11 7.82
N ARG A 6 46.15 29.08 7.80
CA ARG A 6 46.06 27.91 6.91
C ARG A 6 47.01 26.88 7.46
N GLU A 7 46.47 25.83 8.06
CA GLU A 7 46.79 24.40 7.85
C GLU A 7 45.78 23.62 8.70
N ASN A 8 44.87 22.89 8.03
CA ASN A 8 44.16 21.69 8.50
C ASN A 8 42.90 21.42 7.64
N VAL A 9 43.09 21.35 6.33
CA VAL A 9 42.20 20.57 5.46
C VAL A 9 43.09 19.72 4.57
N LEU A 10 43.36 18.50 5.04
CA LEU A 10 43.65 17.35 4.19
C LEU A 10 42.94 16.13 4.82
N ASP A 11 42.05 15.57 4.00
CA ASP A 11 41.52 14.22 3.96
C ASP A 11 41.85 13.24 5.10
N LEU A 12 40.79 12.69 5.69
CA LEU A 12 40.64 11.26 5.94
C LEU A 12 39.15 10.98 6.16
N GLU A 13 38.47 10.47 5.13
CA GLU A 13 37.21 9.75 5.28
C GLU A 13 37.42 8.57 6.27
N PRO A 14 36.63 8.46 7.35
CA PRO A 14 36.39 7.18 7.97
C PRO A 14 35.06 6.68 7.41
N ARG A 15 35.12 5.88 6.34
CA ARG A 15 34.08 4.89 6.03
C ARG A 15 34.02 3.92 7.21
N GLY A 16 33.32 4.31 8.27
CA GLY A 16 33.03 3.41 9.38
C GLY A 16 32.24 2.22 8.85
N PRO A 17 32.62 0.96 9.15
CA PRO A 17 31.84 -0.19 8.75
C PRO A 17 30.45 -0.06 9.37
N LEU A 18 29.40 -0.01 8.52
CA LEU A 18 28.03 -0.17 8.99
C LEU A 18 27.95 -1.45 9.85
N PRO A 19 27.21 -1.44 10.96
CA PRO A 19 27.21 -2.54 11.92
C PRO A 19 26.84 -3.85 11.21
N THR A 20 27.82 -4.77 11.15
CA THR A 20 27.73 -6.11 10.54
C THR A 20 26.52 -6.91 11.04
N GLN A 21 26.03 -6.59 12.25
CA GLN A 21 24.83 -7.14 12.88
C GLN A 21 23.54 -6.93 12.08
N ILE A 22 23.35 -5.78 11.41
CA ILE A 22 22.10 -5.51 10.65
C ILE A 22 22.13 -6.23 9.30
N TYR A 23 23.31 -6.32 8.68
CA TYR A 23 23.51 -7.04 7.44
C TYR A 23 23.22 -8.54 7.59
N TRP A 24 23.74 -9.16 8.65
CA TRP A 24 23.49 -10.58 8.94
C TRP A 24 22.04 -10.86 9.33
N ARG A 25 21.37 -9.95 10.05
CA ARG A 25 19.92 -10.10 10.35
C ARG A 25 19.05 -10.05 9.10
N ARG A 26 19.30 -9.10 8.20
CA ARG A 26 18.52 -8.98 6.95
C ARG A 26 18.79 -10.13 5.98
N ARG A 27 20.05 -10.57 5.88
CA ARG A 27 20.44 -11.68 4.99
C ARG A 27 20.01 -13.04 5.55
N GLY A 28 20.04 -13.22 6.88
CA GLY A 28 19.48 -14.40 7.56
C GLY A 28 17.96 -14.50 7.41
N LEU A 29 17.24 -13.37 7.53
CA LEU A 29 15.78 -13.32 7.30
C LEU A 29 15.44 -13.68 5.84
N ALA A 30 16.18 -13.15 4.87
CA ALA A 30 15.99 -13.48 3.46
C ALA A 30 16.19 -14.98 3.17
N ILE A 31 17.26 -15.58 3.72
CA ILE A 31 17.53 -17.02 3.56
C ILE A 31 16.44 -17.87 4.25
N GLY A 32 15.98 -17.46 5.43
CA GLY A 32 14.89 -18.14 6.14
C GLY A 32 13.59 -18.12 5.35
N ILE A 33 13.21 -16.97 4.77
CA ILE A 33 12.01 -16.85 3.93
C ILE A 33 12.13 -17.75 2.70
N VAL A 34 13.28 -17.77 2.02
CA VAL A 34 13.51 -18.62 0.85
C VAL A 34 13.38 -20.10 1.21
N ALA A 35 13.92 -20.53 2.36
CA ALA A 35 13.80 -21.92 2.82
C ALA A 35 12.35 -22.31 3.13
N VAL A 36 11.57 -21.42 3.76
CA VAL A 36 10.15 -21.65 4.05
C VAL A 36 9.34 -21.75 2.76
N VAL A 37 9.57 -20.85 1.80
CA VAL A 37 8.89 -20.90 0.50
C VAL A 37 9.22 -22.18 -0.25
N ALA A 38 10.49 -22.60 -0.26
CA ALA A 38 10.89 -23.87 -0.86
C ALA A 38 10.21 -25.07 -0.20
N ALA A 39 10.12 -25.09 1.14
CA ALA A 39 9.43 -26.15 1.87
C ALA A 39 7.92 -26.19 1.55
N ILE A 40 7.27 -25.03 1.39
CA ILE A 40 5.86 -24.95 1.00
C ILE A 40 5.67 -25.48 -0.43
N VAL A 41 6.52 -25.07 -1.37
CA VAL A 41 6.45 -25.55 -2.77
C VAL A 41 6.64 -27.06 -2.84
N VAL A 42 7.60 -27.60 -2.10
CA VAL A 42 7.82 -29.06 -2.01
C VAL A 42 6.64 -29.76 -1.35
N GLY A 43 6.05 -29.20 -0.29
CA GLY A 43 4.87 -29.74 0.36
C GLY A 43 3.63 -29.76 -0.54
N VAL A 44 3.38 -28.67 -1.26
CA VAL A 44 2.28 -28.57 -2.24
C VAL A 44 2.50 -29.54 -3.39
N ALA A 45 3.72 -29.64 -3.91
CA ALA A 45 4.07 -30.64 -4.92
C ALA A 45 3.83 -32.06 -4.39
N PHE A 46 4.21 -32.37 -3.16
CA PHE A 46 3.96 -33.67 -2.55
C PHE A 46 2.46 -33.98 -2.46
N VAL A 47 1.63 -33.04 -2.00
CA VAL A 47 0.17 -33.22 -1.93
C VAL A 47 -0.45 -33.43 -3.31
N ILE A 48 0.03 -32.73 -4.34
CA ILE A 48 -0.45 -32.89 -5.72
C ILE A 48 0.01 -34.23 -6.33
N PHE A 49 1.23 -34.70 -6.01
CA PHE A 49 1.78 -35.94 -6.56
C PHE A 49 1.43 -37.21 -5.75
N SER A 50 0.97 -37.11 -4.50
CA SER A 50 0.73 -38.27 -3.62
C SER A 50 -0.74 -38.50 -3.20
N GLY A 51 -1.72 -37.82 -3.80
CA GLY A 51 -3.05 -37.70 -3.20
C GLY A 51 -4.26 -37.95 -4.10
N GLY A 52 -4.27 -39.02 -4.89
CA GLY A 52 -5.52 -39.61 -5.38
C GLY A 52 -6.08 -40.58 -4.35
N SER A 53 -7.28 -40.32 -3.82
CA SER A 53 -8.27 -41.30 -3.33
C SER A 53 -9.49 -40.59 -2.71
N ASP A 54 -10.65 -40.85 -3.31
CA ASP A 54 -11.98 -40.47 -2.86
C ASP A 54 -12.30 -40.82 -1.40
N SER A 55 -13.13 -39.99 -0.75
CA SER A 55 -13.89 -40.42 0.42
C SER A 55 -15.30 -39.82 0.44
N LYS A 56 -16.18 -40.66 -0.07
CA LYS A 56 -17.65 -40.71 0.00
C LYS A 56 -18.16 -40.59 1.44
N SER A 57 -18.91 -39.53 1.73
CA SER A 57 -19.74 -39.43 2.94
C SER A 57 -20.93 -40.40 2.86
N THR A 58 -21.04 -41.31 3.83
CA THR A 58 -22.15 -42.25 3.99
C THR A 58 -22.97 -41.91 5.24
N VAL A 59 -24.17 -41.35 4.99
CA VAL A 59 -25.52 -41.77 5.48
C VAL A 59 -25.69 -42.01 7.00
N LYS A 60 -26.71 -41.40 7.64
CA LYS A 60 -28.07 -41.97 7.80
C LYS A 60 -28.98 -41.14 8.72
N THR A 61 -30.04 -40.60 8.13
CA THR A 61 -31.30 -40.19 8.77
C THR A 61 -32.08 -41.44 9.20
N THR A 62 -32.74 -41.44 10.35
CA THR A 62 -33.76 -42.45 10.68
C THR A 62 -34.91 -41.80 11.45
N THR A 63 -36.13 -41.99 10.93
CA THR A 63 -37.41 -41.53 11.47
C THR A 63 -38.34 -42.75 11.68
N ALA A 64 -38.99 -42.76 12.84
CA ALA A 64 -40.33 -43.29 13.21
C ALA A 64 -40.63 -44.81 13.36
N ALA A 65 -41.19 -45.17 14.54
CA ALA A 65 -42.61 -45.59 14.79
C ALA A 65 -42.86 -46.87 15.64
N GLY A 66 -43.34 -46.67 16.91
CA GLY A 66 -44.41 -47.37 17.70
C GLY A 66 -44.41 -48.90 17.96
N PRO A 67 -45.38 -49.46 18.73
CA PRO A 67 -46.21 -48.96 19.87
C PRO A 67 -46.34 -49.97 21.07
N GLN A 68 -47.03 -49.60 22.18
CA GLN A 68 -48.06 -50.38 22.95
C GLN A 68 -48.16 -50.08 24.49
N ASN A 69 -49.41 -49.93 24.94
CA ASN A 69 -50.00 -49.81 26.31
C ASN A 69 -50.08 -51.24 26.98
N PRO A 70 -50.49 -51.51 28.27
CA PRO A 70 -51.30 -50.71 29.22
C PRO A 70 -50.98 -50.76 30.75
N GLN A 71 -51.67 -49.86 31.47
CA GLN A 71 -51.96 -49.67 32.92
C GLN A 71 -52.56 -50.93 33.65
N PRO A 72 -52.45 -51.16 34.99
CA PRO A 72 -53.23 -50.52 36.12
C PRO A 72 -52.38 -50.15 37.37
N GLU A 73 -52.58 -49.01 38.03
CA GLU A 73 -53.61 -48.65 39.03
C GLU A 73 -53.26 -49.06 40.48
N ASN A 74 -53.45 -48.11 41.41
CA ASN A 74 -53.85 -48.25 42.83
C ASN A 74 -52.90 -47.71 43.93
N LYS A 75 -53.23 -46.49 44.37
CA LYS A 75 -53.44 -45.96 45.74
C LYS A 75 -52.37 -46.02 46.86
N THR A 76 -52.04 -44.79 47.29
CA THR A 76 -52.03 -44.26 48.68
C THR A 76 -50.82 -44.61 49.60
N PRO A 77 -50.59 -43.89 50.72
CA PRO A 77 -49.71 -42.73 50.75
C PRO A 77 -48.71 -42.73 51.94
N VAL A 78 -47.95 -41.64 52.07
CA VAL A 78 -47.29 -41.13 53.30
C VAL A 78 -45.95 -41.75 53.76
N VAL A 79 -44.98 -40.84 53.98
CA VAL A 79 -44.00 -40.70 55.10
C VAL A 79 -42.58 -40.42 54.58
N ALA A 80 -41.99 -39.33 55.09
CA ALA A 80 -40.69 -38.71 54.77
C ALA A 80 -39.50 -39.31 55.59
N PRO A 81 -38.34 -38.63 55.75
CA PRO A 81 -37.14 -38.41 54.90
C PRO A 81 -35.87 -39.11 55.51
N PRO A 82 -34.63 -39.02 54.94
CA PRO A 82 -33.72 -37.86 55.16
C PRO A 82 -32.78 -37.51 53.98
N ALA A 83 -32.19 -36.31 54.07
CA ALA A 83 -31.14 -35.70 53.23
C ALA A 83 -29.76 -36.45 53.35
N PRO A 84 -28.62 -36.07 52.70
CA PRO A 84 -28.31 -34.78 52.05
C PRO A 84 -27.36 -34.83 50.80
N ALA A 85 -26.97 -33.62 50.36
CA ALA A 85 -25.70 -33.26 49.69
C ALA A 85 -25.66 -33.10 48.15
N ALA A 86 -25.74 -31.83 47.75
CA ALA A 86 -24.78 -31.11 46.91
C ALA A 86 -24.34 -31.67 45.53
N GLY A 87 -24.71 -30.94 44.48
CA GLY A 87 -24.00 -30.93 43.19
C GLY A 87 -24.53 -29.83 42.26
N PRO A 88 -23.69 -29.08 41.51
CA PRO A 88 -24.04 -27.80 40.92
C PRO A 88 -24.81 -27.92 39.60
N VAL A 89 -25.64 -26.92 39.30
CA VAL A 89 -26.29 -26.73 38.01
C VAL A 89 -25.25 -26.53 36.90
N VAL A 90 -25.18 -27.48 35.95
CA VAL A 90 -24.39 -27.31 34.73
C VAL A 90 -25.27 -26.58 33.72
N ALA A 91 -24.97 -25.31 33.49
CA ALA A 91 -25.55 -24.53 32.41
C ALA A 91 -25.15 -25.14 31.06
N ALA A 92 -26.13 -25.47 30.23
CA ALA A 92 -25.91 -25.87 28.85
C ALA A 92 -25.23 -24.71 28.07
N PRO A 93 -24.27 -25.00 27.18
CA PRO A 93 -23.64 -23.96 26.37
C PRO A 93 -24.68 -23.41 25.39
N MET A 94 -25.05 -22.15 25.55
CA MET A 94 -25.79 -21.41 24.54
C MET A 94 -24.92 -21.33 23.27
N ALA A 95 -25.46 -21.82 22.15
CA ALA A 95 -24.85 -21.63 20.85
C ALA A 95 -24.81 -20.13 20.52
N THR A 96 -23.61 -19.59 20.43
CA THR A 96 -23.37 -18.27 19.83
C THR A 96 -23.83 -18.31 18.37
N PRO A 97 -24.72 -17.42 17.91
CA PRO A 97 -25.08 -17.36 16.51
C PRO A 97 -23.84 -17.01 15.69
N THR A 98 -23.43 -17.89 14.78
CA THR A 98 -22.52 -17.52 13.70
C THR A 98 -23.32 -16.63 12.76
N GLU A 99 -23.09 -15.32 12.86
CA GLU A 99 -23.56 -14.36 11.87
C GLU A 99 -22.91 -14.72 10.52
N ALA A 100 -23.74 -15.13 9.56
CA ALA A 100 -23.28 -15.39 8.21
C ALA A 100 -22.81 -14.06 7.60
N VAL A 101 -21.52 -14.01 7.24
CA VAL A 101 -20.95 -12.88 6.49
C VAL A 101 -21.72 -12.79 5.17
N MET A 102 -22.62 -11.80 5.06
CA MET A 102 -23.28 -11.49 3.81
C MET A 102 -22.21 -11.18 2.75
N PRO A 103 -22.30 -11.75 1.53
CA PRO A 103 -21.35 -11.41 0.48
C PRO A 103 -21.42 -9.90 0.21
N PRO A 104 -20.28 -9.23 0.00
CA PRO A 104 -20.27 -7.81 -0.29
C PRO A 104 -21.16 -7.51 -1.50
N PRO A 105 -21.90 -6.40 -1.49
CA PRO A 105 -22.79 -6.05 -2.58
C PRO A 105 -22.00 -5.97 -3.89
N VAL A 106 -22.52 -6.64 -4.93
CA VAL A 106 -21.95 -6.56 -6.27
C VAL A 106 -22.16 -5.15 -6.80
N LEU A 107 -21.06 -4.44 -7.05
CA LEU A 107 -21.08 -3.09 -7.62
C LEU A 107 -21.76 -3.13 -8.98
N LYS A 108 -22.74 -2.26 -9.21
CA LYS A 108 -23.41 -2.13 -10.51
C LYS A 108 -22.70 -1.05 -11.32
N GLU A 109 -22.86 -1.14 -12.64
CA GLU A 109 -22.28 -0.15 -13.53
C GLU A 109 -22.88 1.24 -13.26
N GLY A 110 -22.01 2.23 -13.09
CA GLY A 110 -22.39 3.62 -12.84
C GLY A 110 -22.67 3.98 -11.38
N ASP A 111 -22.58 3.03 -10.45
CA ASP A 111 -22.52 3.28 -9.01
C ASP A 111 -21.25 4.07 -8.65
N ASP A 112 -21.21 4.67 -7.45
CA ASP A 112 -19.99 5.30 -6.93
C ASP A 112 -18.87 4.27 -6.74
N CYS A 113 -17.67 4.60 -7.19
CA CYS A 113 -16.49 3.76 -6.99
C CYS A 113 -16.16 3.71 -5.49
N PRO A 114 -16.21 2.53 -4.85
CA PRO A 114 -15.72 2.40 -3.48
C PRO A 114 -14.20 2.57 -3.47
N ASP A 115 -13.65 3.08 -2.36
CA ASP A 115 -12.21 3.30 -2.22
C ASP A 115 -11.39 2.01 -2.41
N SER A 116 -11.98 0.83 -2.16
CA SER A 116 -11.35 -0.48 -2.40
C SER A 116 -11.11 -0.80 -3.88
N ASN A 117 -11.86 -0.15 -4.78
CA ASN A 117 -11.78 -0.36 -6.23
C ASN A 117 -10.98 0.75 -6.92
N LEU A 118 -10.43 1.68 -6.16
CA LEU A 118 -9.60 2.75 -6.66
C LEU A 118 -8.18 2.63 -6.12
N ALA A 119 -7.22 3.01 -6.95
CA ALA A 119 -5.85 3.26 -6.53
C ALA A 119 -5.51 4.72 -6.81
N VAL A 120 -4.72 5.32 -5.92
CA VAL A 120 -4.18 6.66 -6.10
C VAL A 120 -2.66 6.58 -6.07
N LYS A 121 -2.00 7.34 -6.93
CA LYS A 121 -0.54 7.40 -7.02
C LYS A 121 -0.08 8.83 -7.26
N GLY A 122 0.97 9.24 -6.56
CA GLY A 122 1.74 10.44 -6.89
C GLY A 122 2.87 10.13 -7.86
N ILE A 123 3.19 11.08 -8.73
CA ILE A 123 4.37 11.08 -9.58
C ILE A 123 4.98 12.47 -9.52
N THR A 124 6.29 12.51 -9.50
CA THR A 124 7.10 13.72 -9.58
C THR A 124 7.85 13.68 -10.92
N ASN A 125 7.94 14.81 -11.63
CA ASN A 125 8.54 14.83 -12.96
C ASN A 125 10.07 14.57 -12.95
N GLN A 126 10.73 14.80 -11.81
CA GLN A 126 12.12 14.42 -11.54
C GLN A 126 12.27 13.89 -10.10
N PRO A 127 13.26 13.03 -9.82
CA PRO A 127 13.53 12.59 -8.46
C PRO A 127 14.28 13.64 -7.61
N GLN A 128 14.90 14.64 -8.25
CA GLN A 128 15.69 15.69 -7.61
C GLN A 128 15.47 17.04 -8.30
N TYR A 129 15.48 18.11 -7.51
CA TYR A 129 15.32 19.49 -7.97
C TYR A 129 16.30 20.42 -7.26
N ALA A 130 16.62 21.54 -7.88
CA ALA A 130 17.30 22.65 -7.23
C ALA A 130 16.31 23.49 -6.40
N ILE A 131 16.79 24.12 -5.33
CA ILE A 131 16.02 25.15 -4.62
C ILE A 131 15.68 26.28 -5.59
N GLY A 132 14.40 26.63 -5.66
CA GLY A 132 13.86 27.60 -6.62
C GLY A 132 13.20 26.97 -7.84
N ASP A 133 13.43 25.68 -8.09
CA ASP A 133 12.65 24.94 -9.09
C ASP A 133 11.18 24.83 -8.68
N GLN A 134 10.34 24.52 -9.67
CA GLN A 134 8.92 24.29 -9.47
C GLN A 134 8.56 22.84 -9.81
N PRO A 135 8.68 21.89 -8.85
CA PRO A 135 8.30 20.51 -9.07
C PRO A 135 6.86 20.38 -9.56
N LYS A 136 6.66 19.53 -10.57
CA LYS A 136 5.33 19.16 -11.07
C LYS A 136 4.94 17.83 -10.46
N PHE A 137 3.85 17.84 -9.71
CA PHE A 137 3.27 16.66 -9.11
C PHE A 137 2.06 16.21 -9.92
N THR A 138 2.16 15.02 -10.51
CA THR A 138 1.05 14.38 -11.20
C THR A 138 0.36 13.41 -10.24
N MET A 139 -0.93 13.62 -10.04
CA MET A 139 -1.82 12.79 -9.26
C MET A 139 -2.56 11.87 -10.21
N VAL A 140 -2.49 10.57 -9.99
CA VAL A 140 -3.11 9.56 -10.83
C VAL A 140 -4.14 8.80 -10.01
N VAL A 141 -5.37 8.74 -10.50
CA VAL A 141 -6.46 7.94 -9.93
C VAL A 141 -6.80 6.85 -10.94
N THR A 142 -6.87 5.60 -10.49
CA THR A 142 -7.08 4.42 -11.34
C THR A 142 -8.22 3.56 -10.79
N ASN A 143 -9.13 3.11 -11.66
CA ASN A 143 -10.05 2.03 -11.30
C ASN A 143 -9.34 0.68 -11.40
N ILE A 144 -9.09 0.05 -10.26
CA ILE A 144 -8.49 -1.29 -10.13
C ILE A 144 -9.54 -2.39 -9.95
N GLY A 145 -10.82 -2.01 -9.94
CA GLY A 145 -11.94 -2.94 -9.94
C GLY A 145 -12.25 -3.50 -11.33
N LEU A 146 -13.23 -4.40 -11.37
CA LEU A 146 -13.67 -5.08 -12.59
C LEU A 146 -14.93 -4.46 -13.22
N VAL A 147 -15.52 -3.45 -12.58
CA VAL A 147 -16.78 -2.82 -12.99
C VAL A 147 -16.56 -1.32 -13.17
N ALA A 148 -17.21 -0.74 -14.18
CA ALA A 148 -17.18 0.70 -14.39
C ALA A 148 -18.03 1.43 -13.33
N CYS A 149 -17.48 2.49 -12.74
CA CYS A 149 -18.08 3.22 -11.63
C CYS A 149 -17.75 4.70 -11.71
N LYS A 150 -18.39 5.54 -10.90
CA LYS A 150 -18.20 6.99 -10.90
C LYS A 150 -17.43 7.46 -9.68
N ARG A 151 -16.53 8.42 -9.83
CA ARG A 151 -15.86 9.06 -8.71
C ARG A 151 -15.63 10.53 -8.99
N ASP A 152 -15.87 11.36 -7.98
CA ASP A 152 -15.40 12.74 -7.98
C ASP A 152 -13.88 12.76 -7.82
N VAL A 153 -13.18 13.38 -8.77
CA VAL A 153 -11.74 13.65 -8.77
C VAL A 153 -11.45 15.15 -8.95
N GLY A 154 -12.43 15.99 -8.59
CA GLY A 154 -12.33 17.43 -8.65
C GLY A 154 -11.35 18.00 -7.62
N ALA A 155 -11.06 19.29 -7.79
CA ALA A 155 -10.15 20.03 -6.93
C ALA A 155 -10.62 20.10 -5.47
N ALA A 156 -11.90 19.85 -5.19
CA ALA A 156 -12.45 19.79 -3.83
C ALA A 156 -11.94 18.58 -3.02
N VAL A 157 -11.62 17.47 -3.68
CA VAL A 157 -11.36 16.18 -3.02
C VAL A 157 -10.00 15.57 -3.34
N LEU A 158 -9.33 16.04 -4.39
CA LEU A 158 -8.02 15.56 -4.83
C LEU A 158 -6.90 16.49 -4.35
N ALA A 159 -6.07 15.97 -3.44
CA ALA A 159 -5.01 16.72 -2.79
C ALA A 159 -3.63 16.07 -3.01
N ALA A 160 -2.64 16.91 -3.32
CA ALA A 160 -1.23 16.60 -3.14
C ALA A 160 -0.75 17.20 -1.82
N TYR A 161 0.10 16.46 -1.12
CA TYR A 161 0.76 16.87 0.11
C TYR A 161 2.26 16.65 0.00
N VAL A 162 3.04 17.59 0.53
CA VAL A 162 4.47 17.40 0.76
C VAL A 162 4.69 17.22 2.26
N TYR A 163 5.39 16.14 2.61
CA TYR A 163 5.80 15.81 3.97
C TYR A 163 7.33 15.80 4.08
N SER A 164 7.84 16.14 5.26
CA SER A 164 9.21 15.82 5.62
C SER A 164 9.39 14.31 5.87
N LEU A 165 10.64 13.85 6.01
CA LEU A 165 10.93 12.45 6.35
C LEU A 165 10.41 12.03 7.72
N ASP A 166 10.32 12.95 8.68
CA ASP A 166 9.74 12.76 10.01
C ASP A 166 8.20 12.80 10.01
N GLY A 167 7.57 12.95 8.83
CA GLY A 167 6.11 12.90 8.70
C GLY A 167 5.39 14.22 9.02
N LYS A 168 6.13 15.33 9.15
CA LYS A 168 5.52 16.66 9.30
C LYS A 168 4.97 17.12 7.95
N ARG A 169 3.69 17.49 7.91
CA ARG A 169 3.08 18.10 6.72
C ARG A 169 3.66 19.50 6.51
N LEU A 170 4.15 19.75 5.29
CA LEU A 170 4.80 21.01 4.93
C LEU A 170 3.97 21.84 3.93
N TRP A 171 3.20 21.20 3.07
CA TRP A 171 2.42 21.88 2.03
C TRP A 171 1.23 21.04 1.53
N SER A 172 0.23 21.71 0.96
CA SER A 172 -0.81 21.10 0.11
C SER A 172 -1.29 22.06 -0.99
N ASN A 173 -1.72 21.52 -2.13
CA ASN A 173 -2.36 22.30 -3.21
C ASN A 173 -3.67 22.98 -2.76
N LEU A 174 -4.35 22.44 -1.74
CA LEU A 174 -5.63 22.96 -1.25
C LEU A 174 -5.49 24.12 -0.26
N ASP A 175 -4.28 24.38 0.24
CA ASP A 175 -4.09 25.34 1.35
C ASP A 175 -4.33 26.79 0.93
N CYS A 176 -3.85 27.17 -0.26
CA CYS A 176 -3.80 28.56 -0.73
C CYS A 176 -4.73 28.88 -1.89
N ALA A 177 -5.25 27.86 -2.57
CA ALA A 177 -6.23 28.01 -3.62
C ALA A 177 -7.28 26.89 -3.50
N PRO A 178 -8.00 26.80 -2.36
CA PRO A 178 -9.07 25.83 -2.24
C PRO A 178 -10.13 26.10 -3.31
N SER A 179 -10.60 25.03 -3.95
CA SER A 179 -11.68 25.07 -4.93
C SER A 179 -12.76 24.08 -4.52
N ASN A 180 -14.02 24.47 -4.66
CA ASN A 180 -15.17 23.59 -4.46
C ASN A 180 -15.62 22.94 -5.77
N GLU A 181 -14.80 23.00 -6.82
CA GLU A 181 -15.08 22.38 -8.10
C GLU A 181 -15.07 20.86 -7.96
N THR A 182 -16.19 20.26 -8.35
CA THR A 182 -16.38 18.81 -8.44
C THR A 182 -16.13 18.38 -9.88
N LEU A 183 -15.53 17.22 -10.06
CA LEU A 183 -15.28 16.60 -11.36
C LEU A 183 -15.59 15.11 -11.27
N VAL A 184 -16.88 14.78 -11.40
CA VAL A 184 -17.33 13.39 -11.41
C VAL A 184 -16.97 12.76 -12.76
N LYS A 185 -16.14 11.72 -12.72
CA LYS A 185 -15.76 10.93 -13.89
C LYS A 185 -16.26 9.51 -13.74
N THR A 186 -16.70 8.93 -14.86
CA THR A 186 -16.87 7.48 -14.97
C THR A 186 -15.50 6.88 -15.26
N PHE A 187 -15.12 5.85 -14.51
CA PHE A 187 -13.89 5.08 -14.71
C PHE A 187 -14.24 3.68 -15.18
N ASN A 188 -13.86 3.32 -16.40
CA ASN A 188 -13.83 1.92 -16.83
C ASN A 188 -12.74 1.14 -16.08
N PRO A 189 -12.81 -0.20 -16.01
CA PRO A 189 -11.73 -1.01 -15.44
C PRO A 189 -10.37 -0.67 -16.06
N GLY A 190 -9.39 -0.34 -15.23
CA GLY A 190 -8.05 0.08 -15.64
C GLY A 190 -7.93 1.53 -16.13
N GLU A 191 -9.04 2.28 -16.25
CA GLU A 191 -9.02 3.68 -16.68
C GLU A 191 -8.34 4.57 -15.63
N GLN A 192 -7.66 5.60 -16.11
CA GLN A 192 -6.87 6.53 -15.30
C GLN A 192 -7.27 7.97 -15.57
N VAL A 193 -7.39 8.76 -14.51
CA VAL A 193 -7.48 10.22 -14.58
C VAL A 193 -6.24 10.81 -13.94
N THR A 194 -5.61 11.74 -14.64
CA THR A 194 -4.38 12.41 -14.23
C THR A 194 -4.62 13.90 -14.03
N THR A 195 -4.16 14.43 -12.90
CA THR A 195 -4.22 15.87 -12.60
C THR A 195 -2.83 16.34 -12.17
N GLU A 196 -2.33 17.40 -12.79
CA GLU A 196 -1.02 17.97 -12.49
C GLU A 196 -1.15 19.23 -11.64
N VAL A 197 -0.30 19.36 -10.63
CA VAL A 197 -0.14 20.59 -9.84
C VAL A 197 1.33 21.01 -9.81
N THR A 198 1.57 22.30 -9.93
CA THR A 198 2.90 22.89 -9.81
C THR A 198 3.12 23.39 -8.40
N TRP A 199 4.17 22.90 -7.75
CA TRP A 199 4.55 23.35 -6.40
C TRP A 199 5.70 24.36 -6.48
N THR A 200 5.61 25.41 -5.68
CA THR A 200 6.58 26.53 -5.72
C THR A 200 7.75 26.37 -4.76
N GLY A 201 7.91 25.20 -4.11
CA GLY A 201 8.91 25.01 -3.04
C GLY A 201 8.60 25.74 -1.72
N MET A 202 7.40 26.33 -1.60
CA MET A 202 6.98 27.09 -0.41
C MET A 202 6.11 26.21 0.48
N GLY A 203 6.26 26.36 1.79
CA GLY A 203 5.37 25.76 2.77
C GLY A 203 3.99 26.41 2.78
N SER A 204 3.01 25.67 3.24
CA SER A 204 1.64 26.15 3.45
C SER A 204 0.99 25.45 4.63
N ALA A 205 -0.06 26.09 5.14
CA ALA A 205 -0.98 25.53 6.11
C ALA A 205 -2.40 25.85 5.64
N PRO A 206 -3.45 25.23 6.21
CA PRO A 206 -4.82 25.59 5.90
C PRO A 206 -5.00 27.11 6.07
N GLN A 207 -5.98 27.71 5.37
CA GLN A 207 -6.21 29.16 5.30
C GLN A 207 -5.03 30.02 4.80
N CYS A 208 -3.93 29.41 4.34
CA CYS A 208 -2.77 30.05 3.74
C CYS A 208 -2.23 31.27 4.51
N PRO A 209 -1.74 31.09 5.75
CA PRO A 209 -1.15 32.19 6.50
C PRO A 209 0.08 32.76 5.78
N LEU A 210 0.20 34.09 5.79
CA LEU A 210 1.35 34.82 5.27
C LEU A 210 2.23 35.32 6.43
N PRO A 211 3.56 35.41 6.24
CA PRO A 211 4.32 35.00 5.04
C PRO A 211 4.54 33.49 4.97
N ARG A 212 4.36 32.91 3.77
CA ARG A 212 4.74 31.52 3.50
C ARG A 212 6.25 31.37 3.62
N GLN A 213 6.69 30.33 4.32
CA GLN A 213 8.12 30.06 4.52
C GLN A 213 8.65 29.18 3.39
N PRO A 214 9.83 29.47 2.81
CA PRO A 214 10.48 28.59 1.86
C PRO A 214 10.90 27.27 2.53
N ILE A 215 10.81 26.17 1.80
CA ILE A 215 11.28 24.86 2.25
C ILE A 215 12.71 24.68 1.74
N GLY A 216 13.62 24.42 2.68
CA GLY A 216 15.06 24.30 2.40
C GLY A 216 15.45 22.97 1.73
N PRO A 217 16.76 22.76 1.53
CA PRO A 217 17.26 21.51 0.99
C PRO A 217 16.92 20.34 1.91
N GLY A 218 16.64 19.17 1.34
CA GLY A 218 16.24 17.99 2.07
C GLY A 218 15.61 16.93 1.18
N THR A 219 15.34 15.77 1.78
CA THR A 219 14.49 14.74 1.17
C THR A 219 13.08 14.86 1.72
N TYR A 220 12.10 14.76 0.84
CA TYR A 220 10.69 14.94 1.14
C TYR A 220 9.87 13.83 0.53
N ASN A 221 8.65 13.68 1.00
CA ASN A 221 7.69 12.71 0.49
C ASN A 221 6.48 13.43 -0.12
N LEU A 222 6.19 13.14 -1.38
CA LEU A 222 4.90 13.45 -2.00
C LEU A 222 3.89 12.39 -1.59
N MET A 223 2.72 12.80 -1.12
CA MET A 223 1.57 11.93 -0.92
C MET A 223 0.34 12.54 -1.58
N VAL A 224 -0.34 11.74 -2.38
CA VAL A 224 -1.62 12.09 -2.99
C VAL A 224 -2.76 11.45 -2.22
N GLN A 225 -3.84 12.19 -2.03
CA GLN A 225 -5.05 11.77 -1.34
C GLN A 225 -6.28 12.13 -2.16
N LEU A 226 -7.23 11.20 -2.27
CA LEU A 226 -8.56 11.40 -2.85
C LEU A 226 -9.61 11.10 -1.78
N GLY A 227 -10.22 12.12 -1.20
CA GLY A 227 -11.12 11.93 -0.05
C GLY A 227 -10.38 11.24 1.10
N ASN A 228 -10.76 10.01 1.46
CA ASN A 228 -10.09 9.22 2.50
C ASN A 228 -9.00 8.27 1.96
N LEU A 229 -8.95 8.05 0.64
CA LEU A 229 -8.00 7.16 0.00
C LEU A 229 -6.64 7.84 -0.14
N ARG A 230 -5.58 7.20 0.36
CA ARG A 230 -4.21 7.71 0.33
C ARG A 230 -3.30 6.81 -0.51
N SER A 231 -2.43 7.45 -1.27
CA SER A 231 -1.34 6.77 -1.99
C SER A 231 -0.17 6.42 -1.09
N ALA A 232 0.73 5.56 -1.57
CA ALA A 232 2.07 5.45 -1.02
C ALA A 232 2.86 6.75 -1.24
N THR A 233 3.84 7.02 -0.37
CA THR A 233 4.74 8.17 -0.50
C THR A 233 5.70 7.99 -1.68
N VAL A 234 5.95 9.08 -2.41
CA VAL A 234 7.02 9.14 -3.41
C VAL A 234 8.13 10.08 -2.90
N PRO A 235 9.35 9.58 -2.66
CA PRO A 235 10.44 10.42 -2.20
C PRO A 235 10.97 11.29 -3.35
N PHE A 236 11.35 12.52 -3.02
CA PHE A 236 12.08 13.40 -3.92
C PHE A 236 13.03 14.31 -3.12
N ILE A 237 14.02 14.87 -3.80
CA ILE A 237 15.08 15.69 -3.19
C ILE A 237 14.95 17.14 -3.64
N LEU A 238 15.04 18.08 -2.71
CA LEU A 238 15.44 19.46 -2.99
C LEU A 238 16.89 19.62 -2.58
N ALA A 239 17.75 20.03 -3.50
CA ALA A 239 19.15 20.30 -3.27
C ALA A 239 19.46 21.77 -3.57
N ASP A 240 20.52 22.30 -3.01
CA ASP A 240 21.02 23.60 -3.46
C ASP A 240 21.31 23.56 -4.97
N ALA A 241 21.06 24.68 -5.64
CA ALA A 241 21.36 24.77 -7.07
C ALA A 241 22.85 24.48 -7.30
N PRO A 242 23.21 23.66 -8.30
CA PRO A 242 24.60 23.50 -8.68
C PRO A 242 25.23 24.86 -8.98
N PRO A 243 26.51 25.10 -8.62
CA PRO A 243 27.17 26.32 -9.01
C PRO A 243 27.09 26.50 -10.53
N PRO A 244 26.85 27.73 -11.04
CA PRO A 244 26.76 27.97 -12.47
C PRO A 244 28.04 27.50 -13.16
N GLY A 245 27.91 26.54 -14.08
CA GLY A 245 29.03 25.90 -14.79
C GLY A 245 29.26 24.42 -14.46
N ALA A 246 28.55 23.84 -13.49
CA ALA A 246 28.55 22.39 -13.29
C ALA A 246 27.80 21.70 -14.44
N VAL A 247 28.56 21.10 -15.36
CA VAL A 247 28.04 20.17 -16.37
C VAL A 247 27.42 18.98 -15.63
N PRO A 248 26.17 18.56 -15.94
CA PRO A 248 25.64 17.30 -15.42
C PRO A 248 26.60 16.18 -15.79
N PRO A 249 26.86 15.18 -14.92
CA PRO A 249 27.56 13.99 -15.37
C PRO A 249 26.79 13.46 -16.58
N ALA A 250 27.45 13.42 -17.74
CA ALA A 250 26.86 12.88 -18.95
C ALA A 250 26.34 11.49 -18.58
N GLY A 251 25.02 11.34 -18.55
CA GLY A 251 24.41 10.03 -18.36
C GLY A 251 25.04 9.13 -19.42
N GLU A 252 25.63 8.02 -18.94
CA GLU A 252 26.33 7.00 -19.72
C GLU A 252 25.73 6.91 -21.14
N GLN A 253 26.32 7.64 -22.09
CA GLN A 253 25.94 7.50 -23.48
C GLN A 253 26.28 6.05 -23.84
N PRO A 254 25.34 5.26 -24.38
CA PRO A 254 25.69 3.98 -24.97
C PRO A 254 26.82 4.25 -25.96
N PRO A 255 27.89 3.43 -25.98
CA PRO A 255 29.03 3.70 -26.85
C PRO A 255 28.51 3.87 -28.27
N ALA A 256 28.81 5.04 -28.85
CA ALA A 256 28.52 5.32 -30.24
C ALA A 256 29.07 4.16 -31.07
N GLY A 257 28.18 3.52 -31.83
CA GLY A 257 28.51 2.38 -32.68
C GLY A 257 29.73 2.69 -33.52
N ALA A 258 30.62 1.70 -33.63
CA ALA A 258 31.76 1.73 -34.52
C ALA A 258 31.30 2.18 -35.94
N PRO A 259 32.11 2.96 -36.67
CA PRO A 259 31.77 3.34 -38.04
C PRO A 259 31.58 2.07 -38.87
N GLY A 260 30.41 1.96 -39.49
CA GLY A 260 30.09 0.88 -40.41
C GLY A 260 31.14 0.78 -41.51
N GLU A 261 31.69 -0.41 -41.63
CA GLU A 261 32.55 -0.83 -42.74
C GLU A 261 31.80 -0.58 -44.06
N ALA A 262 32.44 0.14 -44.98
CA ALA A 262 31.87 0.44 -46.29
C ALA A 262 31.62 -0.88 -47.07
N PRO A 263 30.51 -1.00 -47.83
CA PRO A 263 30.28 -2.19 -48.63
C PRO A 263 31.32 -2.27 -49.77
N PRO A 264 31.80 -3.48 -50.12
CA PRO A 264 32.78 -3.65 -51.20
C PRO A 264 32.17 -3.27 -52.56
N PRO A 265 32.99 -2.77 -53.51
CA PRO A 265 32.51 -2.42 -54.84
C PRO A 265 32.04 -3.67 -55.60
N ALA A 266 30.97 -3.50 -56.39
CA ALA A 266 30.42 -4.53 -57.26
C ALA A 266 31.44 -4.97 -58.35
N PRO A 267 31.43 -6.25 -58.76
CA PRO A 267 32.30 -6.73 -59.84
C PRO A 267 31.85 -6.19 -61.20
N PRO A 268 32.77 -6.07 -62.18
CA PRO A 268 32.45 -5.53 -63.50
C PRO A 268 31.59 -6.51 -64.31
N GLY A 269 30.55 -5.99 -64.94
CA GLY A 269 29.71 -6.63 -65.95
C GLY A 269 29.24 -5.60 -66.97
#